data_AF-A0A440YZ55-F1
#
_entry.id   AF-A0A440YZ55-F1
#
_cell.length_a   1.000
_cell.length_b   1.000
_cell.length_c   1.000
_cell.angle_alpha   90.00
_cell.angle_beta   90.00
_cell.angle_gamma   90.00
#
_symmetry.space_group_name_H-M   'P 1'
#
loop_
_entity.id
_entity.type
_entity.pdbx_description
1 polymer ?
#
loop_
_entity_poly.entity_id
_entity_poly.type
_entity_poly.pdbx_seq_one_letter_code
_entity_poly.pdbx_strand_id
1 'polypeptide(L)' 'MKAAALFSGIGGFCLGFERQGIKTQWALELNQHAVETYRANVSTPRIIQKDIREVSVAGDDLEPVDVLHAGFPCTNGW' A
#
# COMPACT_ATOMS: atom_id res chain seq x y z
N MET A 1 -1.79 -6.56 -15.39
CA MET A 1 -1.85 -5.27 -14.70
C MET A 1 -1.31 -5.44 -13.29
N LYS A 2 -0.47 -4.51 -12.83
CA LYS A 2 0.14 -4.46 -11.50
C LYS A 2 -0.26 -3.17 -10.82
N ALA A 3 -0.57 -3.26 -9.53
CA ALA A 3 -0.96 -2.10 -8.73
C ALA A 3 0.06 -1.82 -7.62
N ALA A 4 0.06 -0.59 -7.11
CA ALA A 4 0.65 -0.23 -5.83
C ALA A 4 -0.31 0.65 -5.04
N ALA A 5 -0.13 0.65 -3.72
CA ALA A 5 -1.01 1.32 -2.78
C ALA A 5 -0.25 2.32 -1.90
N LEU A 6 -0.72 3.57 -1.86
CA LEU A 6 -0.31 4.56 -0.86
C LEU A 6 -1.41 4.71 0.18
N PHE A 7 -1.02 4.93 1.45
CA PHE A 7 -1.97 5.01 2.57
C PHE A 7 -2.91 3.79 2.57
N SER A 8 -2.32 2.60 2.52
CA SER A 8 -3.07 1.38 2.23
C SER A 8 -4.05 1.00 3.34
N GLY A 9 -3.90 1.58 4.53
CA GLY A 9 -4.65 1.23 5.71
C GLY A 9 -4.63 -0.27 5.95
N ILE A 10 -5.78 -0.83 6.26
CA ILE A 10 -5.97 -2.28 6.44
C ILE A 10 -6.05 -3.08 5.13
N GLY A 11 -5.90 -2.42 3.96
CA GLY A 11 -5.79 -3.09 2.66
C GLY A 11 -7.08 -3.30 1.87
N GLY A 12 -8.15 -2.55 2.17
CA GLY A 12 -9.44 -2.70 1.48
C GLY A 12 -9.37 -2.57 -0.05
N PHE A 13 -8.64 -1.57 -0.57
CA PHE A 13 -8.42 -1.45 -2.01
C PHE A 13 -7.57 -2.59 -2.56
N CYS A 14 -6.51 -3.00 -1.86
CA CYS A 14 -5.65 -4.11 -2.29
C CYS A 14 -6.46 -5.40 -2.48
N LEU A 15 -7.36 -5.72 -1.55
CA LEU A 15 -8.27 -6.86 -1.67
C LEU A 15 -9.24 -6.71 -2.85
N GLY A 16 -9.74 -5.50 -3.11
CA GLY A 16 -10.57 -5.21 -4.28
C GLY A 16 -9.84 -5.49 -5.60
N PHE A 17 -8.58 -5.04 -5.70
CA PHE A 17 -7.71 -5.29 -6.86
C PHE A 17 -7.40 -6.78 -7.02
N GLU A 18 -7.06 -7.47 -5.92
CA GLU A 18 -6.79 -8.91 -5.92
C GLU A 18 -7.99 -9.72 -6.42
N ARG A 19 -9.21 -9.36 -5.98
CA ARG A 19 -10.47 -9.98 -6.45
C ARG A 19 -10.72 -9.79 -7.94
N GLN A 20 -10.11 -8.78 -8.57
CA GLN A 20 -10.15 -8.55 -10.02
C GLN A 20 -8.92 -9.13 -10.75
N GLY A 21 -8.08 -9.90 -10.06
CA GLY A 21 -6.86 -10.49 -10.63
C GLY A 21 -5.71 -9.50 -10.82
N ILE A 22 -5.79 -8.30 -10.25
CA ILE A 22 -4.72 -7.30 -10.29
C ILE A 22 -3.86 -7.46 -9.04
N LYS A 23 -2.57 -7.75 -9.23
CA LYS A 23 -1.63 -7.98 -8.11
C LYS A 23 -1.04 -6.66 -7.62
N THR A 24 -1.19 -6.38 -6.33
CA THR A 24 -0.45 -5.31 -5.65
C THR A 24 1.01 -5.75 -5.47
N GLN A 25 1.97 -4.97 -5.99
CA GLN A 25 3.41 -5.26 -5.84
C GLN A 25 3.93 -4.82 -4.48
N TRP A 26 3.54 -3.61 -4.07
CA TRP A 26 3.90 -3.02 -2.80
C TRP A 26 2.78 -2.12 -2.29
N ALA A 27 2.70 -2.01 -0.97
CA ALA A 27 1.79 -1.12 -0.27
C ALA A 27 2.56 -0.31 0.76
N LEU A 28 2.16 0.94 0.98
CA LEU A 28 2.75 1.85 1.96
C LEU A 28 1.71 2.23 3.01
N GLU A 29 2.06 2.07 4.29
CA GLU A 29 1.23 2.48 5.41
C GLU A 29 2.07 2.86 6.61
N LEU A 30 1.75 3.96 7.28
CA LEU A 30 2.50 4.43 8.45
C LEU A 30 2.03 3.77 9.75
N ASN A 31 0.71 3.56 9.89
CA ASN A 31 0.10 3.10 11.12
C ASN A 31 0.38 1.61 11.37
N GLN A 32 1.06 1.30 12.48
CA GLN A 32 1.45 -0.06 12.84
C GLN A 32 0.25 -1.03 12.93
N HIS A 33 -0.85 -0.62 13.55
CA HIS A 33 -2.03 -1.49 13.68
C HIS A 33 -2.70 -1.79 12.35
N ALA A 34 -2.71 -0.80 11.45
CA ALA A 34 -3.18 -0.99 10.08
C ALA A 34 -2.28 -1.98 9.32
N VAL A 35 -0.96 -1.87 9.47
CA VAL A 35 0.02 -2.81 8.89
C VAL A 35 -0.15 -4.23 9.42
N GLU A 36 -0.33 -4.40 10.73
CA GLU A 36 -0.58 -5.71 11.36
C GLU A 36 -1.85 -6.34 10.80
N THR A 37 -2.93 -5.56 10.70
CA THR A 37 -4.20 -6.01 10.13
C THR A 37 -4.05 -6.35 8.65
N TYR A 38 -3.32 -5.53 7.89
CA TYR A 38 -3.03 -5.76 6.47
C TYR A 38 -2.32 -7.10 6.27
N ARG A 39 -1.24 -7.36 7.02
CA ARG A 39 -0.47 -8.60 6.94
C ARG A 39 -1.30 -9.84 7.28
N ALA A 40 -2.27 -9.70 8.18
CA ALA A 40 -3.15 -10.80 8.58
C ALA A 40 -4.23 -11.13 7.53
N ASN A 41 -4.60 -10.18 6.66
CA ASN A 41 -5.79 -10.30 5.81
C ASN A 41 -5.52 -10.19 4.30
N VAL A 42 -4.37 -9.66 3.88
CA VAL A 42 -4.05 -9.37 2.48
C VAL A 42 -2.88 -10.24 2.04
N SER A 43 -2.99 -10.87 0.87
CA SER A 43 -1.96 -11.77 0.33
C SER A 43 -0.73 -11.03 -0.22
N THR A 44 -0.75 -9.71 -0.24
CA THR A 44 0.36 -8.87 -0.72
C THR A 44 1.53 -8.98 0.25
N PRO A 45 2.67 -9.54 -0.16
CA PRO A 45 3.75 -9.87 0.76
C PRO A 45 4.54 -8.63 1.22
N ARG A 46 4.51 -7.54 0.43
CA ARG A 46 5.37 -6.37 0.64
C ARG A 46 4.56 -5.15 1.07
N ILE A 47 4.40 -5.01 2.39
CA ILE A 47 3.94 -3.77 3.01
C ILE A 47 5.11 -3.03 3.67
N ILE A 48 5.32 -1.79 3.23
CA ILE A 48 6.37 -0.88 3.71
C ILE A 48 5.74 -0.03 4.79
N GLN A 49 6.31 -0.10 6.00
CA GLN A 49 5.87 0.72 7.13
C GLN A 49 6.75 1.96 7.25
N LYS A 50 6.41 3.02 6.51
CA LYS A 50 7.17 4.29 6.46
C LYS A 50 6.25 5.48 6.19
N ASP A 51 6.73 6.66 6.55
CA ASP A 51 6.14 7.91 6.06
C ASP A 51 6.43 8.06 4.56
N ILE A 52 5.41 8.43 3.78
CA ILE A 52 5.56 8.65 2.32
C ILE A 52 6.63 9.69 1.98
N ARG A 53 6.87 10.66 2.87
CA ARG A 53 7.89 11.71 2.70
C ARG A 53 9.31 11.16 2.76
N GLU A 54 9.50 9.98 3.35
CA GLU A 54 10.79 9.30 3.52
C GLU A 54 11.01 8.18 2.50
N VAL A 55 10.01 7.89 1.67
CA VAL A 55 10.05 6.81 0.69
C VAL A 55 10.58 7.33 -0.64
N SER A 56 11.46 6.55 -1.26
CA SER A 56 11.97 6.84 -2.59
C SER A 56 11.96 5.59 -3.47
N VAL A 57 11.69 5.76 -4.76
CA VAL A 57 11.63 4.63 -5.71
C VAL A 57 12.92 3.82 -5.70
N ALA A 58 14.08 4.49 -5.75
CA ALA A 58 15.37 3.82 -5.77
C ALA A 58 15.81 3.31 -4.39
N GLY A 59 15.59 4.08 -3.32
CA GLY A 59 16.04 3.72 -1.97
C GLY A 59 15.22 2.61 -1.31
N ASP A 60 13.96 2.46 -1.73
CA ASP A 60 13.06 1.41 -1.23
C ASP A 60 12.81 0.31 -2.25
N ASP A 61 13.54 0.29 -3.38
CA ASP A 61 13.46 -0.73 -4.43
C ASP A 61 12.02 -1.00 -4.89
N LEU A 62 11.28 0.07 -5.20
CA LEU A 62 9.86 -0.01 -5.58
C LEU A 62 9.72 -0.47 -7.03
N GLU A 63 9.05 -1.60 -7.24
CA GLU A 63 8.81 -2.10 -8.59
C GLU A 63 7.87 -1.16 -9.38
N PRO A 64 8.09 -1.00 -10.70
CA PRO A 64 7.14 -0.30 -11.57
C PRO A 64 5.75 -0.94 -11.55
N VAL A 65 4.72 -0.10 -11.59
CA VAL A 65 3.31 -0.51 -11.60
C VAL A 65 2.51 0.23 -12.65
N ASP A 66 1.41 -0.38 -13.09
CA ASP A 66 0.49 0.20 -14.08
C ASP A 66 -0.52 1.15 -13.40
N VAL A 67 -0.86 0.86 -12.14
CA VAL A 67 -1.85 1.60 -11.35
C VAL A 67 -1.26 1.94 -9.98
N LEU A 68 -1.29 3.22 -9.62
CA LEU A 68 -1.01 3.69 -8.28
C LEU A 68 -2.30 4.24 -7.68
N HIS A 69 -2.79 3.62 -6.61
CA HIS A 69 -4.00 4.07 -5.91
C HIS A 69 -3.67 4.56 -4.50
N ALA A 70 -4.48 5.49 -3.98
CA ALA A 70 -4.24 6.12 -2.69
C ALA A 70 -5.53 6.36 -1.91
N GLY A 71 -5.53 6.07 -0.61
CA GLY A 71 -6.60 6.41 0.32
C GLY A 71 -6.17 7.50 1.29
N PHE A 72 -6.10 8.76 0.82
CA PHE A 72 -5.63 9.85 1.66
C PHE A 72 -6.50 10.03 2.93
N PRO A 73 -5.89 10.33 4.10
CA PRO A 73 -6.64 10.68 5.29
C PRO A 73 -7.47 11.95 5.05
N CYS A 74 -8.70 11.97 5.58
CA CYS A 74 -9.63 13.10 5.45
C CYS A 74 -9.40 14.22 6.49
N THR A 75 -8.40 14.06 7.36
CA THR A 75 -8.07 15.01 8.44
C THR A 75 -7.07 16.08 8.00
N ASN A 76 -7.23 17.31 8.51
CA ASN A 76 -6.45 18.49 8.14
C ASN A 76 -5.01 18.52 8.72
N GLY A 77 -4.42 17.38 9.09
CA GLY A 77 -3.12 17.33 9.77
C GLY A 77 -2.14 16.41 9.04
N TRP A 78 -1.08 17.00 8.48
CA TRP A 78 0.08 16.35 7.88
C TRP A 78 1.36 16.82 8.60
#